data_AF-A0A1I2B6W8-F1
#
_entry.id   AF-A0A1I2B6W8-F1
#
_cell.length_a   1.000
_cell.length_b   1.000
_cell.length_c   1.000
_cell.angle_alpha   90.00
_cell.angle_beta   90.00
_cell.angle_gamma   90.00
#
_symmetry.space_group_name_H-M   'P 1'
#
loop_
_entity.id
_entity.type
_entity.pdbx_description
1 polymer ?
#
loop_
_entity_poly.entity_id
_entity_poly.type
_entity_poly.pdbx_seq_one_letter_code
_entity_poly.pdbx_strand_id
1 'polypeptide(L)'
;MPINGKEITKEMIMAAMKCKSADELIALAKTGGIELTKEEAEAYMAELADFELDENELKQVAGGIKTCYMVDGCSFKCGTLKDC
;
A
#
# COMPACT_ATOMS: atom_id res chain seq x y z
N MET A 1 11.48 -8.24 13.09
CA MET A 1 10.50 -9.30 13.44
C MET A 1 11.18 -10.65 13.36
N PRO A 2 11.41 -11.36 14.48
CA PRO A 2 11.91 -12.73 14.44
C PRO A 2 10.79 -13.66 13.93
N ILE A 3 11.00 -14.26 12.76
CA ILE A 3 10.09 -15.29 12.23
C ILE A 3 10.29 -16.54 13.08
N ASN A 4 9.26 -16.90 13.85
CA ASN A 4 9.31 -18.01 14.80
C ASN A 4 9.24 -19.35 14.04
N GLY A 5 10.40 -19.86 13.60
CA GLY A 5 10.78 -21.28 13.42
C GLY A 5 9.88 -22.31 12.72
N LYS A 6 8.64 -22.00 12.32
CA LYS A 6 7.88 -22.78 11.33
C LYS A 6 8.38 -22.30 9.96
N GLU A 7 8.72 -23.23 9.08
CA GLU A 7 9.21 -22.92 7.73
C GLU A 7 8.17 -22.08 6.97
N ILE A 8 8.30 -20.75 7.04
CA ILE A 8 7.52 -19.84 6.21
C ILE A 8 8.17 -19.85 4.84
N THR A 9 7.49 -20.43 3.86
CA THR A 9 8.00 -20.47 2.48
C THR A 9 7.82 -19.11 1.81
N LYS A 10 8.56 -18.86 0.72
CA LYS A 10 8.43 -17.61 -0.05
C LYS A 10 7.02 -17.45 -0.60
N GLU A 11 6.40 -18.55 -0.99
CA GLU A 11 5.05 -18.59 -1.54
C GLU A 11 4.02 -18.15 -0.49
N MET A 12 4.20 -18.55 0.78
CA MET A 12 3.34 -18.12 1.88
C MET A 12 3.44 -16.62 2.14
N ILE A 13 4.66 -16.06 2.08
CA ILE A 13 4.88 -14.61 2.23
C ILE A 13 4.24 -13.86 1.07
N MET A 14 4.44 -14.31 -0.17
CA MET A 14 3.83 -13.71 -1.35
C MET A 14 2.31 -13.78 -1.33
N ALA A 15 1.73 -14.84 -0.78
CA ALA A 15 0.28 -14.94 -0.59
C ALA A 15 -0.19 -13.97 0.50
N ALA A 16 0.52 -13.84 1.62
CA ALA A 16 0.19 -12.92 2.71
C ALA A 16 0.25 -11.46 2.27
N MET A 17 1.22 -11.09 1.43
CA MET A 17 1.35 -9.74 0.85
C MET A 17 0.18 -9.35 -0.08
N LYS A 18 -0.61 -10.32 -0.56
CA LYS A 18 -1.78 -10.07 -1.42
C LYS A 18 -3.08 -9.90 -0.64
N CYS A 19 -3.09 -10.25 0.65
CA CYS A 19 -4.25 -10.10 1.51
C CYS A 19 -4.57 -8.61 1.70
N LYS A 20 -5.83 -8.23 1.51
CA LYS A 20 -6.29 -6.83 1.62
C LYS A 20 -6.97 -6.53 2.95
N SER A 21 -7.09 -7.54 3.81
CA SER A 21 -7.77 -7.41 5.10
C SER A 21 -7.17 -8.35 6.14
N ALA A 22 -7.35 -7.99 7.42
CA ALA A 22 -6.95 -8.82 8.54
C ALA A 22 -7.60 -10.21 8.49
N ASP A 23 -8.88 -10.29 8.09
CA ASP A 23 -9.62 -11.55 7.98
C ASP A 23 -9.02 -12.50 6.93
N GLU A 24 -8.61 -11.96 5.77
CA GLU A 24 -7.93 -12.74 4.72
C GLU A 24 -6.57 -13.25 5.20
N LEU A 25 -5.81 -12.42 5.92
CA LEU A 25 -4.51 -12.80 6.46
C LEU A 25 -4.64 -13.91 7.53
N ILE A 26 -5.65 -13.82 8.40
CA ILE A 26 -5.94 -14.83 9.42
C ILE A 26 -6.38 -16.14 8.76
N ALA A 27 -7.21 -16.09 7.72
CA ALA A 27 -7.63 -17.27 6.97
C ALA A 27 -6.44 -17.96 6.31
N LEU A 28 -5.54 -17.19 5.70
CA LEU A 28 -4.30 -17.71 5.12
C LEU A 28 -3.39 -18.31 6.18
N ALA A 29 -3.19 -17.64 7.32
CA ALA A 29 -2.39 -18.14 8.43
C ALA A 29 -2.90 -19.50 8.94
N LYS A 30 -4.23 -19.64 9.11
CA LYS A 30 -4.87 -20.91 9.50
C LYS A 30 -4.59 -22.03 8.50
N THR A 31 -4.60 -21.76 7.20
CA THR A 31 -4.28 -22.77 6.17
C THR A 31 -2.83 -23.24 6.26
N GLY A 32 -1.91 -22.36 6.67
CA GLY A 32 -0.50 -22.67 6.91
C GLY A 32 -0.19 -23.23 8.30
N GLY A 33 -1.20 -23.50 9.14
CA GLY A 33 -1.01 -23.97 10.52
C GLY A 33 -0.38 -22.92 11.45
N ILE A 34 -0.53 -21.63 11.11
CA ILE A 34 -0.10 -20.49 11.92
C ILE A 34 -1.33 -19.94 12.63
N GLU A 35 -1.27 -19.89 13.96
CA GLU A 35 -2.27 -19.16 14.74
C GLU A 35 -1.93 -17.68 14.72
N LEU A 36 -2.86 -16.88 14.22
CA LEU A 36 -2.78 -15.42 14.19
C LEU A 36 -4.06 -14.89 14.83
N THR A 37 -3.91 -14.09 15.88
CA THR A 37 -5.05 -13.44 16.53
C THR A 37 -5.56 -12.27 15.69
N LYS A 38 -6.79 -11.83 15.97
CA LYS A 38 -7.39 -10.72 15.24
C LYS A 38 -6.63 -9.42 15.51
N GLU A 39 -6.24 -9.22 16.76
CA GLU A 39 -5.50 -8.07 17.24
C GLU A 39 -4.12 -7.97 16.58
N GLU A 40 -3.40 -9.10 16.43
CA GLU A 40 -2.11 -9.14 15.74
C GLU A 40 -2.23 -8.84 14.24
N ALA A 41 -3.27 -9.39 13.59
CA ALA A 41 -3.53 -9.15 12.17
C ALA A 41 -3.92 -7.68 11.91
N GLU A 42 -4.76 -7.10 12.77
CA GLU A 42 -5.17 -5.70 12.68
C GLU A 42 -3.99 -4.76 12.95
N ALA A 43 -3.15 -5.06 13.94
CA ALA A 43 -1.93 -4.28 14.20
C ALA A 43 -1.01 -4.28 12.98
N TYR A 44 -0.80 -5.44 12.33
CA TYR A 44 0.01 -5.51 11.11
C TYR A 44 -0.60 -4.71 9.95
N MET A 45 -1.92 -4.77 9.76
CA MET A 45 -2.60 -3.99 8.71
C MET A 45 -2.55 -2.48 8.97
N ALA A 46 -2.61 -2.06 10.24
CA ALA A 46 -2.50 -0.66 10.62
C ALA A 46 -1.09 -0.12 10.34
N GLU A 47 -0.04 -0.87 10.70
CA GLU A 47 1.34 -0.49 10.37
C GLU A 47 1.53 -0.40 8.84
N LEU A 48 0.94 -1.31 8.05
CA LEU A 48 0.98 -1.25 6.58
C LEU A 48 0.30 0.00 6.00
N ALA A 49 -0.81 0.43 6.58
CA ALA A 49 -1.54 1.62 6.12
C ALA A 49 -0.69 2.89 6.23
N ASP A 50 0.22 2.97 7.21
CA ASP A 50 1.15 4.09 7.33
C ASP A 50 2.25 4.10 6.24
N PHE A 51 2.51 2.96 5.59
CA PHE A 51 3.47 2.85 4.47
C PHE A 51 2.83 3.03 3.09
N GLU A 52 1.52 2.83 2.95
CA GLU A 52 0.81 2.99 1.68
C GLU A 52 0.25 4.41 1.54
N LEU A 53 0.73 5.14 0.54
CA LEU A 53 0.16 6.44 0.17
C LEU A 53 -1.23 6.23 -0.42
N ASP A 54 -2.19 7.06 -0.01
CA ASP A 54 -3.48 7.08 -0.69
C ASP A 54 -3.34 7.61 -2.14
N GLU A 55 -4.35 7.37 -2.98
CA GLU A 55 -4.28 7.74 -4.41
C GLU A 55 -3.99 9.24 -4.63
N ASN A 56 -4.49 10.11 -3.75
CA ASN A 56 -4.26 11.55 -3.84
C ASN A 56 -2.86 11.93 -3.35
N GLU A 57 -2.40 11.35 -2.25
CA GLU A 57 -1.03 11.53 -1.76
C GLU A 57 0.00 11.01 -2.76
N LEU A 58 -0.24 9.84 -3.33
CA LEU A 58 0.57 9.26 -4.38
C LEU A 58 0.64 10.19 -5.60
N LYS A 59 -0.51 10.76 -6.02
CA LYS A 59 -0.52 11.76 -7.10
C LYS A 59 0.31 12.98 -6.73
N GLN A 60 0.26 13.49 -5.51
CA GLN A 60 1.06 14.64 -5.14
C GLN A 60 2.57 14.34 -5.16
N VAL A 61 2.99 13.17 -4.65
CA VAL A 61 4.40 12.75 -4.62
C VAL A 61 4.91 12.41 -6.02
N ALA A 62 4.11 11.74 -6.85
CA ALA A 62 4.48 11.32 -8.21
C ALA A 62 4.46 12.48 -9.24
N GLY A 63 4.36 13.73 -8.81
CA GLY A 63 4.36 14.90 -9.70
C GLY A 63 3.02 15.17 -10.37
N GLY A 64 1.91 14.70 -9.79
CA GLY A 64 0.51 14.93 -10.19
C GLY A 64 0.02 16.37 -10.05
N ILE A 65 0.96 17.31 -10.07
CA ILE A 65 0.70 18.68 -10.43
C ILE A 65 0.24 18.68 -11.90
N LYS A 66 -1.07 18.84 -12.09
CA LYS A 66 -1.65 19.29 -13.37
C LYS A 66 -1.26 20.76 -13.58
N THR A 67 0.00 21.13 -13.55
CA THR A 67 0.47 22.43 -14.02
C THR A 67 1.72 22.21 -14.83
N CYS A 68 1.73 22.71 -16.06
CA CYS A 68 2.93 22.69 -16.88
C CYS A 68 3.89 23.77 -16.35
N TYR A 69 5.15 23.41 -16.08
CA TYR A 69 6.20 24.39 -15.87
C TYR A 69 6.54 25.00 -17.22
N MET A 70 6.10 26.24 -17.47
CA MET A 70 6.64 27.03 -18.58
C MET A 70 7.86 27.83 -18.10
N VAL A 71 8.79 28.08 -19.03
CA VAL A 71 10.11 28.68 -18.80
C VAL A 71 10.04 30.09 -18.18
N ASP A 72 8.88 30.75 -18.25
CA ASP A 72 8.67 32.14 -17.83
C ASP A 72 7.95 32.30 -16.47
N GLY A 73 7.89 31.25 -15.64
CA GLY A 73 7.52 31.39 -14.21
C GLY A 73 6.03 31.55 -13.88
N CYS A 74 5.12 31.37 -14.84
CA CYS A 74 3.68 31.32 -14.59
C CYS A 74 3.14 29.87 -14.64
N SER A 75 2.55 29.39 -13.54
CA SER A 75 1.95 28.05 -13.43
C SER A 75 0.44 28.11 -13.65
N PHE A 76 -0.09 27.49 -14.72
CA PHE A 76 -1.53 27.34 -14.95
C PHE A 76 -1.99 25.90 -14.75
N LYS A 77 -3.25 25.70 -14.34
CA LYS A 77 -3.86 24.36 -14.29
C LYS A 77 -3.94 23.77 -15.71
N CYS A 78 -3.31 22.62 -15.92
CA CYS A 78 -3.43 21.80 -17.11
C CYS A 78 -4.91 21.40 -17.28
N GLY A 79 -5.50 21.84 -18.40
CA GLY A 79 -6.92 21.67 -18.75
C GLY A 79 -7.79 22.93 -18.74
N THR A 80 -7.28 24.11 -18.34
CA THR A 80 -8.03 25.39 -18.46
C THR A 80 -7.66 26.21 -19.70
N LEU A 81 -6.59 25.85 -20.40
CA LEU A 81 -6.30 26.39 -21.73
C LEU A 81 -6.92 25.42 -22.74
N LYS A 82 -7.76 25.93 -23.63
CA LYS A 82 -8.59 25.14 -24.55
C LYS A 82 -7.80 24.30 -25.55
N ASP A 83 -6.49 24.45 -25.57
CA ASP A 83 -5.56 23.76 -26.47
C ASP A 83 -4.26 23.45 -25.71
N CYS A 84 -4.11 22.21 -25.26
CA CYS A 84 -2.83 21.51 -25.25
C CYS A 84 -2.84 20.53 -26.42
#